data_AF-A0A369W8J3-F1
#
_entry.id   AF-A0A369W8J3-F1
#
_cell.length_a   1.000
_cell.length_b   1.000
_cell.length_c   1.000
_cell.angle_alpha   90.00
_cell.angle_beta   90.00
_cell.angle_gamma   90.00
#
_symmetry.space_group_name_H-M   'P 1'
#
loop_
_entity.id
_entity.type
_entity.pdbx_description
1 polymer ?
#
loop_
_entity_poly.entity_id
_entity_poly.type
_entity_poly.pdbx_seq_one_letter_code
_entity_poly.pdbx_strand_id
1 'polypeptide(L)' 'MNPFTTDRQIQDVASDVRHELFILSALLVSLEICSDVQFENCAEEATSLIIVARERLGVLLTHADNAVAGMGGAA' A
#
# COMPACT_ATOMS: atom_id res chain seq x y z
N MET A 1 10.18 8.40 24.86
CA MET A 1 9.09 7.87 24.02
C MET A 1 8.41 6.74 24.77
N ASN A 2 7.08 6.63 24.75
CA ASN A 2 6.38 5.54 25.43
C ASN A 2 6.36 4.28 24.52
N PRO A 3 6.90 3.12 24.95
CA PRO A 3 6.95 1.92 24.12
C PRO A 3 5.56 1.44 23.67
N PHE A 4 4.51 1.65 24.48
CA PHE A 4 3.14 1.25 24.15
C PHE A 4 2.54 2.04 22.99
N THR A 5 2.96 3.29 22.77
CA THR A 5 2.49 4.11 21.63
C THR A 5 3.23 3.79 20.34
N THR A 6 4.50 3.37 20.43
CA THR A 6 5.32 3.02 19.28
C THR A 6 4.89 1.68 18.68
N ASP A 7 4.62 0.67 19.52
CA ASP A 7 4.09 -0.62 19.05
C ASP A 7 2.76 -0.47 18.32
N ARG A 8 1.88 0.42 18.79
CA ARG A 8 0.61 0.69 18.15
C ARG A 8 0.79 1.37 16.79
N GLN A 9 1.67 2.36 16.68
CA GLN A 9 1.97 3.03 15.40
C GLN A 9 2.54 2.06 14.37
N ILE A 10 3.43 1.16 14.77
CA ILE A 10 3.99 0.13 13.86
C ILE A 10 2.90 -0.84 13.41
N GLN A 11 2.02 -1.27 14.32
CA GLN A 11 0.92 -2.18 13.99
C GLN A 11 -0.09 -1.53 13.03
N ASP A 12 -0.42 -0.26 13.23
CA ASP A 12 -1.33 0.50 12.37
C ASP A 12 -0.73 0.62 10.96
N VAL A 13 0.53 1.03 10.83
CA VAL A 13 1.21 1.13 9.53
C VAL A 13 1.33 -0.23 8.83
N ALA A 14 1.66 -1.30 9.58
CA ALA A 14 1.71 -2.65 9.02
C ALA A 14 0.32 -3.16 8.58
N SER A 15 -0.75 -2.70 9.23
CA SER A 15 -2.13 -2.98 8.79
C SER A 15 -2.43 -2.28 7.47
N ASP A 16 -2.10 -0.99 7.37
CA ASP A 16 -2.34 -0.18 6.17
C ASP A 16 -1.55 -0.71 4.97
N VAL A 17 -0.28 -1.07 5.16
CA VAL A 17 0.56 -1.67 4.10
C VAL A 17 -0.05 -2.98 3.61
N ARG A 18 -0.51 -3.85 4.52
CA ARG A 18 -1.18 -5.11 4.14
C ARG A 18 -2.47 -4.86 3.36
N HIS A 19 -3.24 -3.85 3.76
CA HIS A 19 -4.48 -3.49 3.08
C HIS A 19 -4.21 -3.00 1.65
N GLU A 20 -3.24 -2.11 1.45
CA GLU A 20 -2.89 -1.64 0.11
C GLU A 20 -2.31 -2.75 -0.79
N LEU A 21 -1.52 -3.69 -0.23
CA LEU A 21 -1.07 -4.87 -0.98
C LEU A 21 -2.23 -5.77 -1.41
N PHE A 22 -3.26 -5.91 -0.58
CA PHE A 22 -4.48 -6.64 -0.96
C PHE A 22 -5.22 -5.95 -2.11
N ILE A 23 -5.40 -4.63 -2.05
CA ILE A 23 -6.01 -3.84 -3.13
C ILE A 23 -5.22 -4.00 -4.43
N LEU A 24 -3.89 -3.87 -4.37
CA LEU A 24 -3.03 -4.02 -5.54
C LEU A 24 -3.18 -5.40 -6.18
N SER A 25 -3.23 -6.45 -5.37
CA SER A 25 -3.41 -7.83 -5.83
C SER A 25 -4.74 -8.01 -6.54
N ALA A 26 -5.83 -7.46 -5.99
CA ALA A 26 -7.14 -7.51 -6.62
C ALA A 26 -7.18 -6.76 -7.95
N LEU A 27 -6.56 -5.58 -8.03
CA LEU A 27 -6.49 -4.80 -9.27
C LEU A 27 -5.67 -5.49 -10.37
N LEU A 28 -4.61 -6.21 -10.01
CA LEU A 28 -3.83 -7.01 -10.97
C LEU A 28 -4.66 -8.15 -11.56
N VAL A 29 -5.44 -8.84 -10.73
CA VAL A 29 -6.39 -9.87 -11.19
C VAL A 29 -7.46 -9.25 -12.09
N SER A 30 -7.99 -8.09 -11.72
CA SER A 30 -8.95 -7.36 -12.56
C SER A 30 -8.35 -6.98 -13.91
N LEU A 31 -7.08 -6.56 -13.96
CA LEU A 31 -6.38 -6.25 -15.21
C LEU A 31 -6.23 -7.48 -16.11
N GLU A 32 -5.88 -8.64 -15.53
CA GLU A 32 -5.79 -9.92 -16.25
C GLU A 32 -7.14 -10.26 -16.89
N ILE A 33 -8.22 -10.20 -16.10
CA ILE A 33 -9.59 -10.41 -16.60
C ILE A 33 -9.93 -9.40 -17.70
N CYS A 34 -9.69 -8.10 -17.48
CA CYS A 34 -9.96 -7.06 -18.48
C CYS A 34 -9.23 -7.31 -19.80
N SER A 35 -8.00 -7.84 -19.73
CA SER A 35 -7.22 -8.18 -20.93
C SER A 35 -7.77 -9.40 -21.68
N ASP A 36 -8.34 -10.36 -20.96
CA ASP A 36 -8.95 -11.56 -21.54
C ASP A 36 -10.31 -11.28 -22.19
N VAL A 37 -11.18 -10.54 -21.50
CA VAL A 37 -12.57 -10.32 -21.98
C VAL A 37 -12.70 -9.14 -22.94
N GLN A 38 -11.64 -8.34 -23.12
CA GLN A 38 -11.60 -7.15 -23.99
C GLN A 38 -12.76 -6.17 -23.75
N PHE A 39 -13.18 -6.00 -22.49
CA PHE A 39 -14.14 -4.96 -22.15
C PHE A 39 -13.55 -3.58 -22.46
N GLU A 40 -14.32 -2.74 -23.14
CA GLU A 40 -13.93 -1.39 -23.51
C GLU A 40 -13.49 -0.61 -22.25
N ASN A 41 -12.31 0.02 -22.32
CA ASN A 41 -11.68 0.82 -21.26
C ASN A 41 -11.37 0.11 -19.92
N CYS A 42 -11.75 -1.16 -19.74
CA CYS A 42 -11.53 -1.92 -18.51
C CYS A 42 -10.05 -2.01 -18.13
N ALA A 43 -9.19 -2.34 -19.10
CA ALA A 43 -7.75 -2.45 -18.87
C ALA A 43 -7.10 -1.09 -18.56
N GLU A 44 -7.59 -0.02 -19.16
CA GLU A 44 -7.12 1.35 -18.90
C GLU A 44 -7.51 1.81 -17.49
N GLU A 45 -8.76 1.56 -17.08
CA GLU A 45 -9.24 1.87 -15.74
C GLU A 45 -8.50 1.05 -14.67
N ALA A 46 -8.34 -0.26 -14.87
CA ALA A 46 -7.56 -1.12 -13.97
C ALA A 46 -6.11 -0.63 -13.86
N THR A 47 -5.48 -0.25 -14.97
CA THR A 47 -4.12 0.29 -14.97
C THR A 47 -4.02 1.61 -14.20
N SER A 48 -4.98 2.51 -14.39
CA SER A 48 -5.06 3.79 -13.67
C SER A 48 -5.15 3.57 -12.15
N LEU A 49 -6.02 2.66 -11.72
CA LEU A 49 -6.16 2.31 -10.31
C LEU A 49 -4.89 1.66 -9.73
N ILE A 50 -4.20 0.82 -10.51
CA ILE A 50 -2.92 0.22 -10.10
C ILE A 50 -1.87 1.31 -9.86
N ILE A 51 -1.79 2.34 -10.73
CA ILE A 51 -0.83 3.45 -10.56
C ILE A 51 -1.09 4.15 -9.21
N VAL A 52 -2.35 4.49 -8.93
CA VAL A 52 -2.75 5.16 -7.67
C VAL A 52 -2.43 4.28 -6.45
N ALA A 53 -2.74 2.99 -6.51
CA ALA A 53 -2.45 2.06 -5.41
C ALA A 53 -0.93 1.92 -5.16
N ARG A 54 -0.10 1.92 -6.22
CA ARG A 54 1.37 1.91 -6.08
C ARG A 54 1.90 3.18 -5.43
N GLU A 55 1.38 4.35 -5.80
CA GLU A 55 1.77 5.62 -5.19
C GLU A 55 1.44 5.64 -3.69
N ARG A 56 0.22 5.21 -3.32
CA ARG A 56 -0.19 5.09 -1.90
C ARG A 56 0.70 4.14 -1.12
N LEU A 57 1.01 2.97 -1.69
CA LEU A 57 1.92 2.02 -1.06
C LEU A 57 3.32 2.62 -0.85
N GLY A 58 3.83 3.38 -1.81
CA GLY A 58 5.12 4.09 -1.68
C GLY A 58 5.12 5.09 -0.52
N VAL A 59 4.04 5.85 -0.35
CA VAL A 59 3.87 6.78 0.78
C VAL A 59 3.81 6.02 2.10
N LEU A 60 3.06 4.92 2.19
CA LEU A 60 2.98 4.10 3.40
C LEU A 60 4.32 3.48 3.79
N LEU A 61 5.09 2.99 2.79
CA LEU A 61 6.42 2.45 3.03
C LEU A 61 7.39 3.53 3.53
N THR A 62 7.32 4.74 2.95
CA THR A 62 8.10 5.88 3.43
C THR A 62 7.72 6.26 4.87
N HIS A 63 6.43 6.20 5.19
CA HIS A 63 5.94 6.44 6.55
C HIS A 63 6.39 5.34 7.52
N ALA A 64 6.40 4.07 7.09
CA ALA A 64 6.93 2.95 7.85
C ALA A 64 8.42 3.12 8.16
N ASP A 65 9.23 3.48 7.15
CA ASP A 65 10.66 3.73 7.31
C ASP A 65 10.92 4.88 8.29
N ASN A 66 10.15 5.97 8.20
CA ASN A 66 10.24 7.10 9.13
C ASN A 66 9.82 6.72 10.56
N ALA A 67 8.78 5.90 10.71
CA ALA A 67 8.35 5.40 12.01
C ALA A 67 9.46 4.56 12.67
N VAL A 68 10.20 3.76 11.89
CA VAL A 68 11.36 2.99 12.36
C VAL A 68 12.57 3.91 12.65
N ALA A 69 12.89 4.85 11.76
CA ALA A 69 14.04 5.74 11.91
C ALA A 69 13.89 6.70 13.10
N GLY A 70 12.67 7.17 13.37
CA GLY A 70 12.34 7.98 14.55
C GLY A 70 12.57 7.26 15.89
N MET A 71 12.76 5.94 15.87
CA MET A 71 13.12 5.13 17.04
C MET A 71 14.64 5.08 17.31
N GLY A 72 15.47 5.46 16.34
CA GLY A 72 16.94 5.46 16.46
C GLY A 72 17.55 6.77 16.98
N GLY A 73 16.74 7.81 17.19
CA GLY A 73 17.19 9.18 17.53
C GLY A 73 17.14 9.56 19.01
N ALA A 74 17.01 8.60 19.92
CA ALA A 74 17.06 8.83 21.36
C ALA A 74 18.09 7.89 22.00
N ALA A 75 19.36 8.11 21.69
CA ALA A 75 20.50 7.56 22.41
C ALA A 75 21.52 8.69 22.63
#